data_AF-A0A2G8S277-F1
#
_entry.id   AF-A0A2G8S277-F1
#
_cell.length_a   1.000
_cell.length_b   1.000
_cell.length_c   1.000
_cell.angle_alpha   90.00
_cell.angle_beta   90.00
_cell.angle_gamma   90.00
#
_symmetry.space_group_name_H-M   'P 1'
#
loop_
_entity.id
_entity.type
_entity.pdbx_description
1 polymer ?
#
loop_
_entity_poly.entity_id
_entity_poly.type
_entity_poly.pdbx_seq_one_letter_code
_entity_poly.pdbx_strand_id
1 'polypeptide(L)'
;MSVSKLTFIPFTPDDTDSTPYAYHSDRDLFRGEIRGGLNTKFALAARIVDMCLPYSKERYARIVVWCLHLLLDGWPAHIPFMNLSDIKGGIEPLRLLRDLLLDGTLRFIPAPPDVRQRALHDPESVLPHVLSAAKLPPLPPLPRTISILRFSESRFSDLIAPRGQVAPLKRRQPVSTTAHVPPAPVPTPAEERVLHPDTLELVLAAPLGPESSRTPRKRSQRCDVNKARHRPVSNPDSKPMRARKVGALTSNFVLDRPTRPSAPQSKPMKPLSELRLPVMVNDRLGGYNTPSRDDGEEDEIESFSDSEDESERRIRAKRRRLW
;
A
#
# COMPACT_ATOMS: atom_id res chain seq x y z
N MET A 1 -40.72 -19.73 -40.64
CA MET A 1 -40.15 -19.32 -39.33
C MET A 1 -38.70 -19.76 -39.30
N SER A 2 -37.76 -18.82 -39.37
CA SER A 2 -36.31 -19.12 -39.45
C SER A 2 -35.73 -19.13 -38.04
N VAL A 3 -35.30 -20.31 -37.57
CA VAL A 3 -34.75 -20.49 -36.23
C VAL A 3 -33.25 -20.26 -36.30
N SER A 4 -32.78 -19.18 -35.69
CA SER A 4 -31.37 -18.78 -35.67
C SER A 4 -30.54 -19.84 -34.94
N LYS A 5 -29.69 -20.55 -35.69
CA LYS A 5 -28.84 -21.62 -35.19
C LYS A 5 -27.66 -21.01 -34.43
N LEU A 6 -27.81 -20.82 -33.11
CA LEU A 6 -26.75 -20.34 -32.23
C LEU A 6 -25.60 -21.36 -32.23
N THR A 7 -24.45 -20.95 -32.75
CA THR A 7 -23.24 -21.77 -32.77
C THR A 7 -22.61 -21.72 -31.37
N PHE A 8 -22.62 -22.85 -30.68
CA PHE A 8 -21.97 -22.99 -29.39
C PHE A 8 -20.45 -23.01 -29.62
N ILE A 9 -19.75 -21.98 -29.16
CA ILE A 9 -18.27 -21.95 -29.18
C ILE A 9 -17.82 -22.77 -27.97
N PRO A 10 -17.19 -23.94 -28.16
CA PRO A 10 -16.68 -24.73 -27.04
C PRO A 10 -15.63 -23.91 -26.28
N PHE A 11 -15.72 -23.95 -24.95
CA PHE A 11 -14.74 -23.36 -24.06
C PHE A 11 -13.45 -24.16 -24.24
N THR A 12 -12.50 -23.66 -25.04
CA THR A 12 -11.14 -24.21 -25.05
C THR A 12 -10.55 -23.87 -23.68
N PRO A 13 -10.17 -24.87 -22.85
CA PRO A 13 -9.42 -24.59 -21.64
C PRO A 13 -8.24 -23.71 -22.03
N ASP A 14 -8.12 -22.55 -21.39
CA ASP A 14 -7.02 -21.61 -21.64
C ASP A 14 -5.73 -22.42 -21.61
N ASP A 15 -5.09 -22.49 -22.77
CA ASP A 15 -3.83 -23.18 -22.97
C ASP A 15 -2.82 -22.46 -22.08
N THR A 16 -2.58 -23.02 -20.89
CA THR A 16 -1.64 -22.47 -19.90
C THR A 16 -0.19 -22.53 -20.39
N ASP A 17 0.02 -23.03 -21.60
CA ASP A 17 1.23 -22.87 -22.42
C ASP A 17 1.40 -21.40 -22.90
N SER A 18 1.04 -20.45 -22.03
CA SER A 18 1.47 -19.07 -22.14
C SER A 18 2.99 -19.10 -22.14
N THR A 19 3.55 -18.95 -23.33
CA THR A 19 4.99 -18.85 -23.56
C THR A 19 5.58 -17.98 -22.46
N PRO A 20 6.54 -18.49 -21.67
CA PRO A 20 7.07 -17.78 -20.51
C PRO A 20 7.43 -16.37 -20.96
N TYR A 21 6.78 -15.37 -20.34
CA TYR A 21 6.96 -13.96 -20.69
C TYR A 21 8.46 -13.69 -20.89
N ALA A 22 8.84 -13.45 -22.14
CA ALA A 22 10.25 -13.22 -22.48
C ALA A 22 10.65 -11.90 -21.83
N TYR A 23 11.32 -11.99 -20.67
CA TYR A 23 11.80 -10.83 -19.96
C TYR A 23 12.80 -10.08 -20.86
N HIS A 24 12.47 -8.83 -21.18
CA HIS A 24 13.28 -8.02 -22.09
C HIS A 24 14.53 -7.43 -21.44
N SER A 25 14.67 -7.54 -20.12
CA SER A 25 15.85 -7.07 -19.39
C SER A 25 16.19 -8.01 -18.23
N ASP A 26 17.48 -8.17 -17.95
CA ASP A 26 17.96 -8.91 -16.76
C ASP A 26 17.33 -8.37 -15.48
N ARG A 27 17.08 -7.06 -15.44
CA ARG A 27 16.39 -6.40 -14.32
C ARG A 27 14.98 -6.96 -14.12
N ASP A 28 14.23 -7.19 -15.19
CA ASP A 28 12.88 -7.75 -15.09
C ASP A 28 12.89 -9.24 -14.77
N LEU A 29 13.91 -9.97 -15.26
CA LEU A 29 14.15 -11.36 -14.86
C LEU A 29 14.35 -11.45 -13.33
N PHE A 30 15.27 -10.66 -12.76
CA PHE A 30 15.50 -10.64 -11.31
C PHE A 30 14.24 -10.23 -10.54
N ARG A 31 13.47 -9.23 -11.01
CA ARG A 31 12.20 -8.86 -10.37
C ARG A 31 11.19 -10.01 -10.38
N GLY A 32 11.09 -10.73 -11.49
CA GLY A 32 10.21 -11.90 -11.63
C GLY A 32 10.59 -12.99 -10.64
N GLU A 33 11.87 -13.35 -10.59
CA GLU A 33 12.39 -14.36 -9.67
C GLU A 33 12.21 -13.98 -8.20
N ILE A 34 12.53 -12.74 -7.82
CA ILE A 34 12.39 -12.27 -6.44
C ILE A 34 10.91 -12.24 -6.04
N ARG A 35 10.01 -11.75 -6.91
CA ARG A 35 8.56 -11.75 -6.63
C ARG A 35 8.02 -13.17 -6.50
N GLY A 36 8.37 -14.06 -7.44
CA GLY A 36 7.99 -15.46 -7.40
C GLY A 36 8.46 -16.12 -6.12
N GLY A 37 9.76 -16.05 -5.82
CA GLY A 37 10.34 -16.67 -4.63
C GLY A 37 9.83 -16.09 -3.31
N LEU A 38 9.67 -14.76 -3.21
CA LEU A 38 9.07 -14.13 -2.01
C LEU A 38 7.61 -14.52 -1.83
N ASN A 39 6.81 -14.50 -2.90
CA ASN A 39 5.40 -14.89 -2.82
C ASN A 39 5.25 -16.37 -2.44
N THR A 40 6.06 -17.26 -3.02
CA THR A 40 6.07 -18.69 -2.65
C THR A 40 6.45 -18.86 -1.17
N LYS A 41 7.53 -18.24 -0.70
CA LYS A 41 7.93 -18.33 0.72
C LYS A 41 6.89 -17.72 1.65
N PHE A 42 6.25 -16.63 1.24
CA PHE A 42 5.20 -15.96 2.00
C PHE A 42 3.94 -16.83 2.10
N ALA A 43 3.45 -17.36 0.98
CA ALA A 43 2.31 -18.28 0.93
C ALA A 43 2.53 -19.52 1.78
N LEU A 44 3.75 -20.09 1.74
CA LEU A 44 4.15 -21.22 2.58
C LEU A 44 4.14 -20.87 4.07
N ALA A 45 4.67 -19.71 4.45
CA ALA A 45 4.69 -19.25 5.84
C ALA A 45 3.29 -18.91 6.37
N ALA A 46 2.46 -18.28 5.54
CA ALA A 46 1.08 -17.89 5.89
C ALA A 46 0.10 -19.06 5.82
N ARG A 47 0.44 -20.14 5.11
CA ARG A 47 -0.45 -21.26 4.75
C ARG A 47 -1.69 -20.80 3.98
N ILE A 48 -1.52 -19.79 3.13
CA ILE A 48 -2.58 -19.25 2.27
C ILE A 48 -2.06 -19.32 0.84
N VAL A 49 -2.75 -20.10 0.00
CA VAL A 49 -2.40 -20.27 -1.42
C VAL A 49 -2.66 -18.96 -2.17
N ASP A 50 -1.85 -18.68 -3.19
CA ASP A 50 -1.95 -17.51 -4.07
C ASP A 50 -1.83 -16.14 -3.39
N MET A 51 -1.33 -16.09 -2.15
CA MET A 51 -1.11 -14.83 -1.47
C MET A 51 0.15 -14.13 -2.00
N CYS A 52 -0.01 -12.88 -2.44
CA CYS A 52 1.10 -12.04 -2.86
C CYS A 52 1.56 -11.14 -1.70
N LEU A 53 2.87 -10.93 -1.57
CA LEU A 53 3.44 -10.03 -0.58
C LEU A 53 3.05 -8.57 -0.88
N PRO A 54 2.34 -7.86 0.02
CA PRO A 54 2.09 -6.43 -0.16
C PRO A 54 3.36 -5.62 0.07
N TYR A 55 3.69 -4.74 -0.87
CA TYR A 55 4.84 -3.81 -0.78
C TYR A 55 4.48 -2.41 -0.24
N SER A 56 3.19 -2.11 -0.03
CA SER A 56 2.81 -0.84 0.61
C SER A 56 3.06 -0.95 2.11
N LYS A 57 3.54 0.14 2.72
CA LYS A 57 3.94 0.17 4.13
C LYS A 57 2.79 -0.25 5.05
N GLU A 58 1.62 0.32 4.84
CA GLU A 58 0.42 0.11 5.64
C GLU A 58 -0.12 -1.32 5.47
N ARG A 59 -0.13 -1.85 4.24
CA ARG A 59 -0.61 -3.21 4.01
C ARG A 59 0.36 -4.25 4.53
N TYR A 60 1.66 -4.02 4.41
CA TYR A 60 2.66 -4.88 5.00
C TYR A 60 2.49 -4.95 6.52
N ALA A 61 2.48 -3.80 7.20
CA ALA A 61 2.31 -3.74 8.66
C ALA A 61 0.99 -4.38 9.11
N ARG A 62 -0.14 -4.02 8.50
CA ARG A 62 -1.46 -4.51 8.95
C ARG A 62 -1.71 -5.97 8.59
N ILE A 63 -1.40 -6.39 7.37
CA ILE A 63 -1.73 -7.75 6.90
C ILE A 63 -0.65 -8.73 7.32
N VAL A 64 0.61 -8.45 7.00
CA VAL A 64 1.72 -9.39 7.20
C VAL A 64 2.10 -9.46 8.67
N VAL A 65 2.36 -8.30 9.29
CA VAL A 65 2.85 -8.26 10.68
C VAL A 65 1.72 -8.44 11.68
N TRP A 66 0.66 -7.62 11.60
CA TRP A 66 -0.42 -7.63 12.58
C TRP A 66 -1.37 -8.82 12.42
N CYS A 67 -1.96 -9.03 11.23
CA CYS A 67 -2.96 -10.10 11.05
C CYS A 67 -2.34 -11.50 10.96
N LEU A 68 -1.25 -11.66 10.22
CA LEU A 68 -0.63 -12.98 9.98
C LEU A 68 0.48 -13.33 10.98
N HIS A 69 0.91 -12.37 11.82
CA HIS A 69 2.02 -12.54 12.76
C HIS A 69 3.32 -13.01 12.09
N LEU A 70 3.61 -12.50 10.89
CA LEU A 70 4.82 -12.80 10.15
C LEU A 70 5.68 -11.55 9.96
N LEU A 71 6.99 -11.75 9.93
CA LEU A 71 7.97 -10.70 9.68
C LEU A 71 8.99 -11.16 8.65
N LEU A 72 9.39 -10.27 7.73
CA LEU A 72 10.42 -10.56 6.73
C LEU A 72 11.80 -10.24 7.31
N ASP A 73 12.53 -11.29 7.69
CA ASP A 73 13.89 -11.23 8.23
C ASP A 73 14.95 -11.25 7.12
N GLY A 74 16.13 -10.70 7.40
CA GLY A 74 17.27 -10.70 6.49
C GLY A 74 17.25 -9.65 5.37
N TRP A 75 16.33 -8.68 5.42
CA TRP A 75 16.28 -7.60 4.42
C TRP A 75 17.43 -6.59 4.62
N PRO A 76 18.20 -6.19 3.58
CA PRO A 76 19.30 -5.23 3.76
C PRO A 76 18.85 -3.84 4.20
N ALA A 77 19.50 -3.27 5.21
CA ALA A 77 19.14 -1.95 5.77
C ALA A 77 19.25 -0.80 4.75
N HIS A 78 20.19 -0.89 3.80
CA HIS A 78 20.43 0.14 2.79
C HIS A 78 19.48 0.04 1.58
N ILE A 79 18.68 -1.02 1.46
CA ILE A 79 17.70 -1.18 0.40
C ILE A 79 16.31 -0.90 1.00
N PRO A 80 15.62 0.17 0.59
CA PRO A 80 14.33 0.49 1.17
C PRO A 80 13.28 -0.57 0.78
N PHE A 81 12.39 -0.90 1.72
CA PHE A 81 11.30 -1.83 1.46
C PHE A 81 10.20 -1.12 0.66
N MET A 82 10.16 -1.38 -0.64
CA MET A 82 9.18 -0.84 -1.58
C MET A 82 8.99 -1.82 -2.74
N ASN A 83 8.10 -1.51 -3.68
CA ASN A 83 7.94 -2.32 -4.88
C ASN A 83 9.28 -2.44 -5.62
N LEU A 84 9.64 -3.64 -6.06
CA LEU A 84 10.89 -3.90 -6.79
C LEU A 84 11.02 -3.09 -8.09
N SER A 85 9.90 -2.56 -8.61
CA SER A 85 9.92 -1.59 -9.71
C SER A 85 10.65 -0.30 -9.34
N ASP A 86 10.49 0.13 -8.09
CA ASP A 86 10.79 1.47 -7.63
C ASP A 86 12.18 1.58 -6.98
N ILE A 87 12.78 0.43 -6.63
CA ILE A 87 14.14 0.34 -6.10
C ILE A 87 15.14 0.98 -7.08
N LYS A 88 15.83 2.02 -6.61
CA LYS A 88 16.89 2.73 -7.35
C LYS A 88 18.21 1.96 -7.26
N GLY A 89 19.20 2.35 -8.08
CA GLY A 89 20.53 1.74 -8.06
C GLY A 89 20.79 0.65 -9.10
N GLY A 90 19.95 0.55 -10.14
CA GLY A 90 20.19 -0.41 -11.22
C GLY A 90 19.89 -1.85 -10.81
N ILE A 91 20.70 -2.79 -11.31
CA ILE A 91 20.49 -4.23 -11.14
C ILE A 91 21.09 -4.78 -9.85
N GLU A 92 22.12 -4.12 -9.31
CA GLU A 92 22.89 -4.58 -8.14
C GLU A 92 22.03 -4.84 -6.89
N PRO A 93 21.10 -3.94 -6.48
CA PRO A 93 20.25 -4.21 -5.32
C PRO A 93 19.33 -5.42 -5.52
N LEU A 94 18.87 -5.65 -6.75
CA LEU A 94 18.02 -6.80 -7.06
C LEU A 94 18.82 -8.09 -7.04
N ARG A 95 20.04 -8.08 -7.59
CA ARG A 95 20.96 -9.22 -7.53
C ARG A 95 21.24 -9.61 -6.07
N LEU A 96 21.56 -8.63 -5.21
CA LEU A 96 21.77 -8.89 -3.78
C LEU A 96 20.52 -9.50 -3.11
N LEU A 97 19.33 -8.96 -3.37
CA LEU A 97 18.09 -9.50 -2.82
C LEU A 97 17.81 -10.93 -3.30
N ARG A 98 18.14 -11.25 -4.56
CA ARG A 98 18.02 -12.60 -5.11
C ARG A 98 19.00 -13.56 -4.42
N ASP A 99 20.25 -13.17 -4.27
CA ASP A 99 21.28 -14.00 -3.64
C ASP A 99 20.89 -14.30 -2.17
N LEU A 100 20.47 -13.28 -1.41
CA LEU A 100 19.97 -13.45 -0.04
C LEU A 100 18.72 -14.35 0.05
N LEU A 101 17.87 -14.32 -0.97
CA LEU A 101 16.69 -15.18 -1.06
C LEU A 101 17.08 -16.64 -1.34
N LEU A 102 18.02 -16.87 -2.24
CA LEU A 102 18.55 -18.21 -2.58
C LEU A 102 19.31 -18.81 -1.39
N ASP A 103 20.12 -18.01 -0.71
CA ASP A 103 20.86 -18.42 0.49
C ASP A 103 19.96 -18.71 1.70
N GLY A 104 18.68 -18.34 1.65
CA GLY A 104 17.73 -18.52 2.74
C GLY A 104 17.91 -17.52 3.90
N THR A 105 18.77 -16.52 3.73
CA THR A 105 18.91 -15.38 4.64
C THR A 105 17.61 -14.57 4.67
N LEU A 106 17.01 -14.37 3.50
CA LEU A 106 15.75 -13.65 3.34
C LEU A 106 14.57 -14.64 3.51
N ARG A 107 13.88 -14.55 4.65
CA ARG A 107 12.84 -15.52 5.07
C ARG A 107 11.77 -14.88 5.96
N PHE A 108 10.60 -15.50 6.03
CA PHE A 108 9.55 -15.09 6.96
C PHE A 108 9.72 -15.81 8.30
N ILE A 109 9.67 -15.05 9.39
CA ILE A 109 9.73 -15.54 10.77
C ILE A 109 8.47 -15.11 11.55
N PRO A 110 8.11 -15.80 12.64
CA PRO A 110 7.05 -15.33 13.53
C PRO A 110 7.37 -13.93 14.07
N ALA A 111 6.43 -13.00 13.94
CA ALA A 111 6.57 -11.63 14.42
C ALA A 111 6.52 -11.59 15.96
N PRO A 112 7.53 -10.99 16.63
CA PRO A 112 7.49 -10.73 18.06
C PRO A 112 6.25 -9.92 18.48
N PRO A 113 5.73 -10.11 19.71
CA PRO A 113 4.49 -9.45 20.15
C PRO A 113 4.63 -7.92 20.24
N ASP A 114 5.81 -7.41 20.59
CA ASP A 114 6.12 -5.99 20.63
C ASP A 114 6.11 -5.36 19.23
N VAL A 115 6.71 -6.05 18.24
CA VAL A 115 6.70 -5.63 16.83
C VAL A 115 5.28 -5.61 16.30
N ARG A 116 4.44 -6.59 16.66
CA ARG A 116 3.03 -6.63 16.26
C ARG A 116 2.27 -5.42 16.79
N GLN A 117 2.41 -5.09 18.07
CA GLN A 117 1.70 -3.94 18.65
C GLN A 117 2.14 -2.63 17.98
N ARG A 118 3.44 -2.47 17.69
CA ARG A 118 3.94 -1.34 16.90
C ARG A 118 3.32 -1.28 15.51
N ALA A 119 3.15 -2.40 14.82
CA ALA A 119 2.58 -2.43 13.47
C ALA A 119 1.16 -1.82 13.36
N LEU A 120 0.40 -1.80 14.46
CA LEU A 120 -0.93 -1.19 14.50
C LEU A 120 -0.87 0.34 14.60
N HIS A 121 0.08 0.87 15.36
CA HIS A 121 0.18 2.30 15.67
C HIS A 121 1.16 3.05 14.76
N ASP A 122 2.27 2.41 14.43
CA ASP A 122 3.35 2.94 13.60
C ASP A 122 3.80 1.90 12.56
N PRO A 123 3.18 1.90 11.36
CA PRO A 123 3.51 0.94 10.32
C PRO A 123 4.92 1.14 9.73
N GLU A 124 5.53 2.32 9.88
CA GLU A 124 6.86 2.58 9.33
C GLU A 124 7.97 1.95 10.17
N SER A 125 7.78 1.90 11.50
CA SER A 125 8.74 1.29 12.43
C SER A 125 8.96 -0.22 12.21
N VAL A 126 8.00 -0.90 11.58
CA VAL A 126 8.03 -2.36 11.39
C VAL A 126 8.46 -2.78 9.98
N LEU A 127 8.91 -1.83 9.16
CA LEU A 127 9.38 -2.15 7.81
C LEU A 127 10.69 -2.95 7.86
N PRO A 128 10.90 -3.92 6.96
CA PRO A 128 12.06 -4.81 7.01
C PRO A 128 13.41 -4.09 7.05
N HIS A 129 13.60 -3.08 6.19
CA HIS A 129 14.82 -2.28 6.17
C HIS A 129 15.04 -1.45 7.45
N VAL A 130 13.96 -0.97 8.09
CA VAL A 130 14.01 -0.20 9.35
C VAL A 130 14.42 -1.12 10.49
N LEU A 131 13.85 -2.32 10.58
CA LEU A 131 14.22 -3.30 11.58
C LEU A 131 15.67 -3.78 11.42
N SER A 132 16.13 -3.94 10.18
CA SER A 132 17.52 -4.27 9.89
C SER A 132 18.50 -3.13 10.20
N ALA A 133 18.08 -1.87 10.02
CA ALA A 133 18.86 -0.70 10.39
C ALA A 133 18.91 -0.51 11.91
N ALA A 134 17.76 -0.70 12.57
CA ALA A 134 17.63 -0.65 14.01
C ALA A 134 18.37 -1.78 14.71
N LYS A 135 18.70 -2.86 13.96
CA LYS A 135 19.37 -4.10 14.37
C LYS A 135 19.39 -4.22 15.88
N LEU A 136 18.18 -4.45 16.39
CA LEU A 136 17.93 -4.80 17.78
C LEU A 136 18.96 -5.87 18.16
N PRO A 137 19.53 -5.82 19.39
CA PRO A 137 20.51 -6.81 19.82
C PRO A 137 19.99 -8.19 19.46
N PRO A 138 20.83 -9.04 18.82
CA PRO A 138 20.37 -10.28 18.20
C PRO A 138 19.53 -11.04 19.22
N LEU A 139 18.22 -11.14 18.96
CA LEU A 139 17.34 -11.96 19.76
C LEU A 139 18.03 -13.33 19.87
N PRO A 140 18.22 -13.86 21.10
CA PRO A 140 18.92 -15.13 21.28
C PRO A 140 18.30 -16.13 20.31
N PRO A 141 19.12 -16.89 19.56
CA PRO A 141 18.65 -17.75 18.48
C PRO A 141 17.54 -18.63 19.05
N LEU A 142 16.29 -18.28 18.72
CA LEU A 142 15.15 -18.98 19.26
C LEU A 142 15.32 -20.45 18.85
N PRO A 143 15.22 -21.40 19.80
CA PRO A 143 15.33 -22.81 19.48
C PRO A 143 14.37 -23.09 18.32
N ARG A 144 14.89 -23.71 17.24
CA ARG A 144 14.20 -23.96 15.96
C ARG A 144 12.96 -24.85 16.07
N THR A 145 12.42 -25.02 17.26
CA THR A 145 11.30 -25.86 17.67
C THR A 145 10.21 -24.99 18.30
N ILE A 146 9.82 -23.89 17.66
CA ILE A 146 8.54 -23.26 18.02
C ILE A 146 7.47 -24.03 17.24
N SER A 147 6.67 -24.79 17.99
CA SER A 147 5.46 -25.43 17.51
C SER A 147 4.60 -24.40 16.79
N ILE A 148 4.47 -24.57 15.47
CA ILE A 148 3.71 -23.69 14.60
C ILE A 148 2.29 -23.61 15.12
N LEU A 149 1.88 -22.44 15.63
CA LEU A 149 0.50 -22.12 15.96
C LEU A 149 -0.37 -22.43 14.73
N ARG A 150 -1.14 -23.52 14.79
CA ARG A 150 -2.10 -23.87 13.75
C ARG A 150 -3.29 -22.92 13.87
N PHE A 151 -3.26 -21.84 13.10
CA PHE A 151 -4.48 -21.07 12.85
C PHE A 151 -5.36 -21.86 11.87
N SER A 152 -6.66 -21.96 12.18
CA SER A 152 -7.64 -22.49 11.25
C SER A 152 -8.00 -21.41 10.22
N GLU A 153 -8.04 -21.81 8.96
CA GLU A 153 -8.35 -20.99 7.79
C GLU A 153 -9.66 -20.18 7.94
N SER A 154 -10.60 -20.69 8.75
CA SER A 154 -11.87 -20.05 9.09
C SER A 154 -11.78 -18.64 9.69
N ARG A 155 -10.64 -18.25 10.29
CA ARG A 155 -10.49 -16.95 10.96
C ARG A 155 -10.27 -15.78 10.01
N PHE A 156 -9.83 -16.03 8.78
CA PHE A 156 -9.49 -14.97 7.81
C PHE A 156 -10.59 -14.71 6.78
N SER A 157 -11.66 -15.50 6.81
CA SER A 157 -12.84 -15.36 5.93
C SER A 157 -13.36 -13.92 5.89
N ASP A 158 -13.37 -13.23 7.03
CA ASP A 158 -13.94 -11.88 7.17
C ASP A 158 -13.09 -10.78 6.50
N LEU A 159 -11.80 -11.02 6.30
CA LEU A 159 -10.88 -10.03 5.71
C LEU A 159 -10.74 -10.16 4.19
N ILE A 160 -11.04 -11.35 3.66
CA ILE A 160 -10.94 -11.66 2.22
C ILE A 160 -12.32 -11.64 1.57
N ALA A 161 -13.40 -11.77 2.35
CA ALA A 161 -14.75 -11.67 1.82
C ALA A 161 -14.96 -10.30 1.17
N PRO A 162 -15.36 -10.24 -0.11
CA PRO A 162 -15.77 -8.99 -0.72
C PRO A 162 -16.94 -8.43 0.12
N ARG A 163 -16.76 -7.22 0.67
CA ARG A 163 -17.82 -6.44 1.34
C ARG A 163 -19.08 -6.49 0.45
N GLY A 164 -20.06 -7.31 0.82
CA GLY A 164 -21.30 -7.46 0.04
C GLY A 164 -21.95 -8.83 0.03
N GLN A 165 -21.32 -9.90 0.53
CA GLN A 165 -22.01 -11.20 0.65
C GLN A 165 -22.33 -11.52 2.10
N VAL A 166 -23.61 -11.36 2.45
CA VAL A 166 -24.21 -11.81 3.70
C VAL A 166 -24.18 -13.34 3.72
N ALA A 167 -23.54 -13.93 4.74
CA ALA A 167 -23.44 -15.37 4.87
C ALA A 167 -24.82 -16.02 5.12
N PRO A 168 -25.13 -17.17 4.50
CA PRO A 168 -26.39 -17.88 4.74
C PRO A 168 -26.42 -18.45 6.15
N LEU A 169 -27.44 -18.06 6.92
CA LEU A 169 -27.73 -18.61 8.25
C LEU A 169 -27.80 -20.14 8.20
N LYS A 170 -26.89 -20.82 8.91
CA LYS A 170 -26.94 -22.27 9.08
C LYS A 170 -28.20 -22.65 9.87
N ARG A 171 -29.10 -23.31 9.14
CA ARG A 171 -30.33 -23.96 9.60
C ARG A 171 -30.03 -24.91 10.77
N ARG A 172 -30.53 -24.58 11.97
CA ARG A 172 -30.53 -25.49 13.13
C ARG A 172 -31.39 -26.71 12.81
N GLN A 173 -30.88 -27.90 13.13
CA GLN A 173 -31.67 -29.14 13.08
C GLN A 173 -32.77 -29.10 14.17
N PRO A 174 -34.02 -29.45 13.83
CA PRO A 174 -35.09 -29.56 14.82
C PRO A 174 -35.04 -30.89 15.55
N VAL A 175 -35.08 -30.81 16.88
CA VAL A 175 -35.41 -31.91 17.79
C VAL A 175 -36.89 -32.22 17.62
N SER A 176 -37.19 -33.50 17.36
CA SER A 176 -38.54 -34.02 17.18
C SER A 176 -39.39 -33.81 18.43
N THR A 177 -40.35 -32.89 18.37
CA THR A 177 -41.45 -32.84 19.32
C THR A 177 -42.74 -32.66 18.52
N THR A 178 -43.58 -33.69 18.59
CA THR A 178 -44.87 -33.82 17.90
C THR A 178 -45.86 -32.83 18.51
N ALA A 179 -46.07 -31.69 17.86
CA ALA A 179 -47.14 -30.77 18.20
C ALA A 179 -47.67 -30.10 16.93
N HIS A 180 -48.99 -29.99 16.85
CA HIS A 180 -49.79 -29.40 15.78
C HIS A 180 -49.12 -28.18 15.12
N VAL A 181 -48.75 -28.33 13.85
CA VAL A 181 -48.10 -27.30 13.03
C VAL A 181 -49.17 -26.36 12.46
N PRO A 182 -49.20 -25.07 12.84
CA PRO A 182 -49.99 -24.06 12.13
C PRO A 182 -49.40 -23.85 10.72
N PRO A 183 -50.23 -23.46 9.73
CA PRO A 183 -49.79 -23.30 8.34
C PRO A 183 -48.60 -22.34 8.25
N ALA A 184 -47.55 -22.79 7.56
CA ALA A 184 -46.30 -22.05 7.43
C ALA A 184 -46.55 -20.66 6.80
N PRO A 185 -46.07 -19.57 7.43
CA PRO A 185 -46.20 -18.23 6.86
C PRO A 185 -45.44 -18.17 5.53
N VAL A 186 -46.14 -17.70 4.49
CA VAL A 186 -45.58 -17.49 3.15
C VAL A 186 -44.40 -16.52 3.28
N PRO A 187 -43.22 -16.85 2.76
CA PRO A 187 -42.05 -15.97 2.85
C PRO A 187 -42.35 -14.65 2.13
N THR A 188 -42.26 -13.56 2.89
CA THR A 188 -42.40 -12.21 2.34
C THR A 188 -41.26 -11.94 1.35
N PRO A 189 -41.55 -11.37 0.16
CA PRO A 189 -40.53 -11.07 -0.84
C PRO A 189 -39.53 -10.05 -0.29
N ALA A 190 -38.25 -10.22 -0.60
CA ALA A 190 -37.21 -9.28 -0.20
C ALA A 190 -37.40 -7.92 -0.91
N GLU A 191 -37.42 -6.84 -0.14
CA GLU A 191 -37.55 -5.46 -0.64
C GLU A 191 -36.24 -4.69 -0.42
N GLU A 192 -35.77 -3.99 -1.44
CA GLU A 192 -34.70 -3.00 -1.30
C GLU A 192 -35.31 -1.69 -0.80
N ARG A 193 -34.80 -1.17 0.32
CA ARG A 193 -35.29 0.06 0.96
C ARG A 193 -34.19 1.11 0.94
N VAL A 194 -34.46 2.24 0.29
CA VAL A 194 -33.58 3.42 0.30
C VAL A 194 -34.15 4.43 1.28
N LEU A 195 -33.37 4.74 2.32
CA LEU A 195 -33.71 5.73 3.34
C LEU A 195 -33.11 7.10 3.00
N HIS A 196 -33.80 8.17 3.38
CA HIS A 196 -33.27 9.52 3.29
C HIS A 196 -32.12 9.68 4.29
N PRO A 197 -30.98 10.31 3.91
CA PRO A 197 -29.80 10.37 4.77
C PRO A 197 -30.06 11.11 6.10
N ASP A 198 -30.90 12.15 6.08
CA ASP A 198 -31.06 13.03 7.24
C ASP A 198 -32.25 12.67 8.14
N THR A 199 -33.34 12.15 7.56
CA THR A 199 -34.59 11.87 8.28
C THR A 199 -34.83 10.37 8.52
N LEU A 200 -34.04 9.51 7.85
CA LEU A 200 -34.23 8.05 7.82
C LEU A 200 -35.62 7.60 7.34
N GLU A 201 -36.39 8.49 6.73
CA GLU A 201 -37.68 8.15 6.15
C GLU A 201 -37.49 7.32 4.88
N LEU A 202 -38.43 6.42 4.63
CA LEU A 202 -38.40 5.52 3.49
C LEU A 202 -38.70 6.31 2.20
N VAL A 203 -37.69 6.52 1.37
CA VAL A 203 -37.82 7.26 0.10
C VAL A 203 -38.25 6.33 -1.02
N LEU A 204 -37.75 5.09 -1.02
CA LEU A 204 -38.05 4.13 -2.08
C LEU A 204 -38.04 2.71 -1.52
N ALA A 205 -39.09 1.95 -1.82
CA ALA A 205 -39.13 0.50 -1.65
C ALA A 205 -39.36 -0.15 -3.01
N ALA A 206 -38.42 -0.99 -3.44
CA ALA A 206 -38.54 -1.73 -4.68
C ALA A 206 -38.42 -3.25 -4.41
N PRO A 207 -39.32 -4.08 -4.96
CA PRO A 207 -39.22 -5.53 -4.81
C PRO A 207 -37.98 -6.05 -5.55
N LEU A 208 -37.14 -6.82 -4.87
CA LEU A 208 -36.00 -7.50 -5.46
C LEU A 208 -36.50 -8.74 -6.20
N GLY A 209 -37.03 -8.54 -7.41
CA GLY A 209 -37.35 -9.63 -8.31
C GLY A 209 -36.07 -10.38 -8.75
N PRO A 210 -36.15 -11.70 -9.02
CA PRO A 210 -35.01 -12.50 -9.51
C PRO A 210 -34.40 -11.97 -10.83
N GLU A 211 -35.14 -11.14 -11.55
CA GLU A 211 -34.73 -10.48 -12.79
C GLU A 211 -33.80 -9.25 -12.58
N SER A 212 -33.59 -8.79 -11.34
CA SER A 212 -32.82 -7.55 -11.08
C SER A 212 -31.29 -7.74 -11.11
N SER A 213 -30.81 -8.99 -11.22
CA SER A 213 -29.39 -9.30 -11.40
C SER A 213 -28.93 -8.92 -12.81
N ARG A 214 -28.80 -7.62 -13.06
CA ARG A 214 -28.07 -7.12 -14.22
C ARG A 214 -26.65 -7.64 -14.11
N THR A 215 -26.35 -8.72 -14.83
CA THR A 215 -25.02 -9.29 -14.97
C THR A 215 -24.02 -8.15 -15.12
N PRO A 216 -22.92 -8.12 -14.35
CA PRO A 216 -21.96 -7.02 -14.40
C PRO A 216 -21.50 -6.86 -15.84
N ARG A 217 -21.98 -5.80 -16.51
CA ARG A 217 -21.61 -5.51 -17.89
C ARG A 217 -20.10 -5.38 -17.91
N LYS A 218 -19.43 -6.33 -18.57
CA LYS A 218 -17.99 -6.33 -18.82
C LYS A 218 -17.64 -4.95 -19.36
N ARG A 219 -17.00 -4.10 -18.53
CA ARG A 219 -16.60 -2.76 -18.95
C ARG A 219 -15.54 -2.97 -20.01
N SER A 220 -15.94 -2.89 -21.28
CA SER A 220 -15.00 -2.87 -22.39
C SER A 220 -14.11 -1.66 -22.18
N GLN A 221 -12.86 -1.93 -21.79
CA GLN A 221 -11.85 -0.91 -21.65
C GLN A 221 -11.71 -0.26 -23.03
N ARG A 222 -11.97 1.05 -23.12
CA ARG A 222 -12.01 1.73 -24.40
C ARG A 222 -10.69 1.48 -25.13
N CYS A 223 -10.77 1.01 -26.37
CA CYS A 223 -9.62 0.63 -27.20
C CYS A 223 -8.72 1.82 -27.62
N ASP A 224 -9.04 3.03 -27.17
CA ASP A 224 -8.30 4.27 -27.38
C ASP A 224 -7.49 4.72 -26.15
N VAL A 225 -7.61 4.02 -25.01
CA VAL A 225 -6.75 4.22 -23.86
C VAL A 225 -5.34 3.76 -24.28
N ASN A 226 -4.40 4.71 -24.35
CA ASN A 226 -3.01 4.58 -24.80
C ASN A 226 -2.72 4.78 -26.30
N LYS A 227 -3.74 5.06 -27.13
CA LYS A 227 -3.46 5.51 -28.51
C LYS A 227 -3.10 7.00 -28.52
N ALA A 228 -2.02 7.35 -29.21
CA ALA A 228 -1.65 8.74 -29.44
C ALA A 228 -2.80 9.43 -30.20
N ARG A 229 -3.52 10.33 -29.52
CA ARG A 229 -4.61 11.08 -30.13
C ARG A 229 -4.01 12.17 -31.01
N HIS A 230 -4.40 12.21 -32.28
CA HIS A 230 -4.07 13.32 -33.16
C HIS A 230 -4.66 14.60 -32.58
N ARG A 231 -3.81 15.48 -32.02
CA ARG A 231 -4.23 16.80 -31.56
C ARG A 231 -4.07 17.76 -32.75
N PRO A 232 -5.08 18.58 -33.07
CA PRO A 232 -4.94 19.61 -34.10
C PRO A 232 -3.72 20.50 -33.79
N VAL A 233 -2.81 20.61 -34.76
CA VAL A 233 -1.58 21.41 -34.63
C VAL A 233 -1.88 22.89 -34.82
N SER A 234 -2.92 23.22 -35.59
CA SER A 234 -3.42 24.57 -35.77
C SER A 234 -4.78 24.74 -35.10
N ASN A 235 -5.02 25.93 -34.55
CA ASN A 235 -6.33 26.34 -34.10
C ASN A 235 -7.18 26.68 -35.34
N PRO A 236 -8.32 26.02 -35.59
CA PRO A 236 -9.12 26.25 -36.80
C PRO A 236 -9.65 27.69 -36.89
N ASP A 237 -9.75 28.40 -35.77
CA ASP A 237 -10.21 29.78 -35.70
C ASP A 237 -9.09 30.81 -35.97
N SER A 238 -7.86 30.39 -36.36
CA SER A 238 -6.68 31.25 -36.53
C SER A 238 -6.29 32.10 -35.30
N LYS A 239 -6.91 31.85 -34.14
CA LYS A 239 -6.56 32.50 -32.87
C LYS A 239 -5.18 31.98 -32.40
N PRO A 240 -4.34 32.86 -31.80
CA PRO A 240 -3.02 32.47 -31.32
C PRO A 240 -3.15 31.28 -30.36
N MET A 241 -2.32 30.25 -30.57
CA MET A 241 -2.29 29.09 -29.69
C MET A 241 -1.99 29.56 -28.26
N ARG A 242 -2.81 29.11 -27.31
CA ARG A 242 -2.62 29.44 -25.90
C ARG A 242 -1.20 29.05 -25.51
N ALA A 243 -0.37 30.04 -25.16
CA ALA A 243 1.02 29.83 -24.81
C ALA A 243 1.10 28.70 -23.77
N ARG A 244 2.00 27.73 -23.99
CA ARG A 244 2.23 26.66 -23.02
C ARG A 244 2.60 27.35 -21.71
N LYS A 245 1.77 27.14 -20.69
CA LYS A 245 2.04 27.65 -19.34
C LYS A 245 3.34 26.98 -18.90
N VAL A 246 4.43 27.75 -18.89
CA VAL A 246 5.72 27.29 -18.38
C VAL A 246 5.47 26.96 -16.92
N GLY A 247 5.50 25.67 -16.58
CA GLY A 247 5.39 25.24 -15.19
C GLY A 247 6.52 25.85 -14.38
N ALA A 248 6.39 25.86 -13.05
CA ALA A 248 7.44 26.35 -12.16
C ALA A 248 8.78 25.66 -12.50
N LEU A 249 9.71 26.43 -13.06
CA LEU A 249 11.08 26.01 -13.28
C LEU A 249 11.75 26.02 -11.91
N THR A 250 11.79 24.86 -11.26
CA THR A 250 12.64 24.67 -10.09
C THR A 250 14.08 24.95 -10.51
N SER A 251 14.77 25.83 -9.80
CA SER A 251 16.19 26.13 -10.02
C SER A 251 17.01 24.84 -10.04
N ASN A 252 17.90 24.69 -11.02
CA ASN A 252 18.85 23.60 -11.08
C ASN A 252 19.80 23.71 -9.87
N PHE A 253 19.52 22.99 -8.80
CA PHE A 253 20.48 22.82 -7.70
C PHE A 253 21.64 21.95 -8.23
N VAL A 254 22.77 22.58 -8.51
CA VAL A 254 24.04 21.89 -8.71
C VAL A 254 24.53 21.51 -7.32
N LEU A 255 24.43 20.23 -6.99
CA LEU A 255 25.09 19.67 -5.81
C LEU A 255 26.60 19.68 -6.07
N ASP A 256 27.33 20.54 -5.37
CA ASP A 256 28.79 20.52 -5.34
C ASP A 256 29.25 19.12 -4.96
N ARG A 257 29.95 18.46 -5.90
CA ARG A 257 30.56 17.16 -5.66
C ARG A 257 31.66 17.33 -4.62
N PRO A 258 31.69 16.52 -3.54
CA PRO A 258 32.83 16.51 -2.63
C PRO A 258 34.06 16.02 -3.40
N THR A 259 35.08 16.88 -3.46
CA THR A 259 36.40 16.62 -4.02
C THR A 259 37.01 15.39 -3.35
N ARG A 260 37.25 14.37 -4.17
CA ARG A 260 37.92 13.12 -3.80
C ARG A 260 39.34 13.43 -3.30
N PRO A 261 39.78 12.95 -2.12
CA PRO A 261 41.15 13.12 -1.68
C PRO A 261 42.10 12.29 -2.56
N SER A 262 42.96 12.98 -3.31
CA SER A 262 44.10 12.38 -4.00
C SER A 262 45.25 12.15 -3.00
N ALA A 263 46.01 11.08 -3.26
CA ALA A 263 47.08 10.55 -2.44
C ALA A 263 48.20 11.58 -2.10
N PRO A 264 48.90 11.40 -0.96
CA PRO A 264 49.85 12.38 -0.45
C PRO A 264 51.15 12.39 -1.26
N GLN A 265 51.41 13.50 -1.95
CA GLN A 265 52.77 13.87 -2.34
C GLN A 265 53.39 14.65 -1.17
N SER A 266 54.44 14.06 -0.59
CA SER A 266 55.26 14.63 0.47
C SER A 266 55.91 15.93 0.01
N LYS A 267 55.41 17.06 0.52
CA LYS A 267 56.14 18.33 0.54
C LYS A 267 56.54 18.63 1.99
N PRO A 268 57.80 18.94 2.28
CA PRO A 268 58.25 19.30 3.63
C PRO A 268 57.57 20.61 4.06
N MET A 269 56.86 20.55 5.20
CA MET A 269 56.18 21.69 5.80
C MET A 269 57.19 22.72 6.30
N LYS A 270 56.89 24.00 6.05
CA LYS A 270 57.53 25.15 6.71
C LYS A 270 57.08 25.21 8.19
N PRO A 271 57.95 25.67 9.11
CA PRO A 271 57.63 25.72 10.54
C PRO A 271 56.50 26.71 10.87
N LEU A 272 55.62 26.25 11.76
CA LEU A 272 54.43 26.92 12.31
C LEU A 272 54.82 27.97 13.38
N SER A 273 55.38 29.13 12.98
CA SER A 273 55.72 30.18 13.96
C SER A 273 55.12 31.57 13.72
N GLU A 274 54.29 31.81 12.71
CA GLU A 274 53.90 33.20 12.36
C GLU A 274 52.39 33.50 12.19
N LEU A 275 51.49 32.56 12.45
CA LEU A 275 50.04 32.87 12.46
C LEU A 275 49.57 33.33 13.85
N ARG A 276 50.05 34.51 14.29
CA ARG A 276 49.40 35.29 15.34
C ARG A 276 48.20 36.02 14.73
N LEU A 277 47.01 35.46 14.91
CA LEU A 277 45.77 36.19 14.69
C LEU A 277 45.52 37.13 15.88
N PRO A 278 45.09 38.39 15.65
CA PRO A 278 44.71 39.30 16.72
C PRO A 278 43.43 38.79 17.41
N VAL A 279 43.57 38.50 18.71
CA VAL A 279 42.45 38.21 19.61
C VAL A 279 41.69 39.51 19.81
N MET A 280 40.50 39.62 19.21
CA MET A 280 39.54 40.65 19.58
C MET A 280 38.84 40.22 20.87
N VAL A 281 39.26 40.85 21.97
CA VAL A 281 38.58 40.77 23.27
C VAL A 281 37.34 41.68 23.19
N ASN A 282 36.15 41.08 23.16
CA ASN A 282 34.90 41.81 23.33
C ASN A 282 34.49 41.74 24.81
N ASP A 283 35.05 42.66 25.60
CA ASP A 283 34.58 42.96 26.96
C ASP A 283 33.39 43.92 26.87
N ARG A 284 32.17 43.38 26.75
CA ARG A 284 30.89 44.03 27.13
C ARG A 284 29.72 43.19 26.64
N LEU A 285 29.00 42.59 27.60
CA LEU A 285 27.57 42.27 27.65
C LEU A 285 27.43 41.25 28.81
N GLY A 286 27.20 41.72 30.05
CA GLY A 286 25.84 41.96 30.56
C GLY A 286 25.18 40.59 30.78
N GLY A 287 25.29 39.95 31.94
CA GLY A 287 24.63 40.39 33.15
C GLY A 287 23.17 39.88 33.15
N TYR A 288 22.98 38.57 33.31
CA TYR A 288 21.65 38.00 33.54
C TYR A 288 21.50 37.64 35.01
N ASN A 289 20.81 38.52 35.73
CA ASN A 289 20.22 38.25 37.02
C ASN A 289 19.12 37.20 36.84
N THR A 290 19.16 36.15 37.64
CA THR A 290 18.03 35.25 37.86
C THR A 290 17.01 35.93 38.78
N PRO A 291 15.76 36.19 38.35
CA PRO A 291 14.71 36.46 39.31
C PRO A 291 14.13 35.13 39.80
N SER A 292 14.10 35.07 41.12
CA SER A 292 13.36 34.12 41.94
C SER A 292 11.87 34.17 41.60
N ARG A 293 11.27 32.98 41.48
CA ARG A 293 9.96 32.57 42.04
C ARG A 293 8.82 33.59 41.99
N ASP A 294 7.79 33.30 41.20
CA ASP A 294 6.41 33.55 41.66
C ASP A 294 5.44 32.54 41.04
N ASP A 295 4.46 32.18 41.86
CA ASP A 295 3.44 31.17 41.64
C ASP A 295 2.22 31.80 40.94
N GLY A 296 1.58 31.06 40.03
CA GLY A 296 0.19 31.29 39.63
C GLY A 296 -0.02 31.97 38.27
N GLU A 297 -0.55 31.21 37.31
CA GLU A 297 -1.86 31.45 36.70
C GLU A 297 -2.16 30.34 35.67
N GLU A 298 -3.39 29.83 35.74
CA GLU A 298 -3.94 28.82 34.86
C GLU A 298 -4.37 29.51 33.56
N ASP A 299 -3.60 29.37 32.47
CA ASP A 299 -4.06 29.79 31.15
C ASP A 299 -4.76 28.61 30.45
N GLU A 300 -6.09 28.71 30.43
CA GLU A 300 -6.99 27.99 29.52
C GLU A 300 -6.57 28.25 28.07
N ILE A 301 -5.95 27.25 27.46
CA ILE A 301 -5.74 27.21 26.00
C ILE A 301 -7.07 26.94 25.31
N GLU A 302 -7.75 28.02 24.93
CA GLU A 302 -8.87 28.01 23.98
C GLU A 302 -8.45 27.33 22.67
N SER A 303 -8.99 26.14 22.47
CA SER A 303 -8.78 25.30 21.31
C SER A 303 -9.57 25.84 20.11
N PHE A 304 -9.01 26.79 19.37
CA PHE A 304 -9.51 27.18 18.04
C PHE A 304 -9.19 26.09 17.02
N SER A 305 -10.12 25.15 16.84
CA SER A 305 -10.09 24.18 15.74
C SER A 305 -11.22 24.49 14.77
N ASP A 306 -11.05 25.56 14.00
CA ASP A 306 -11.88 25.91 12.86
C ASP A 306 -10.99 26.02 11.62
N SER A 307 -11.04 25.02 10.75
CA SER A 307 -10.87 25.23 9.31
C SER A 307 -11.44 24.02 8.56
N GLU A 308 -12.63 24.28 8.04
CA GLU A 308 -13.28 23.57 6.96
C GLU A 308 -12.30 23.43 5.76
N ASP A 309 -12.08 22.21 5.26
CA ASP A 309 -11.45 22.03 3.94
C ASP A 309 -12.43 21.43 2.94
N GLU A 310 -12.62 22.26 1.91
CA GLU A 310 -13.72 22.38 0.97
C GLU A 310 -13.46 21.49 -0.26
N SER A 311 -13.44 20.16 -0.08
CA SER A 311 -13.05 19.25 -1.19
C SER A 311 -14.21 18.54 -1.93
N GLU A 312 -15.48 18.79 -1.58
CA GLU A 312 -16.60 17.96 -2.10
C GLU A 312 -17.43 18.54 -3.26
N ARG A 313 -17.05 19.68 -3.87
CA ARG A 313 -17.90 20.37 -4.87
C ARG A 313 -17.59 20.15 -6.37
N ARG A 314 -16.82 19.13 -6.79
CA ARG A 314 -16.44 19.00 -8.22
C ARG A 314 -16.92 17.76 -8.99
N ILE A 315 -17.91 17.01 -8.51
CA ILE A 315 -18.43 15.85 -9.27
C ILE A 315 -19.96 15.90 -9.49
N ARG A 316 -20.51 17.02 -9.98
CA ARG A 316 -21.85 17.03 -10.61
C ARG A 316 -21.94 18.08 -11.73
N ALA A 317 -21.47 17.75 -12.94
CA ALA A 317 -21.99 18.36 -14.18
C ALA A 317 -21.45 17.66 -15.44
N LYS A 318 -22.26 16.78 -16.03
CA LYS A 318 -22.39 16.56 -17.51
C LYS A 318 -23.47 15.50 -17.74
N ARG A 319 -24.72 15.95 -17.76
CA ARG A 319 -25.51 16.21 -18.99
C ARG A 319 -25.79 14.95 -19.80
N ARG A 320 -27.05 14.50 -19.61
CA ARG A 320 -27.90 13.82 -20.58
C ARG A 320 -27.61 14.29 -22.02
N ARG A 321 -27.48 13.36 -22.95
CA ARG A 321 -27.97 13.53 -24.32
C ARG A 321 -28.88 12.35 -24.62
N LEU A 322 -30.14 12.69 -24.86
CA LEU A 322 -31.11 11.90 -25.61
C LEU A 322 -30.52 11.59 -26.97
N TRP A 323 -30.49 10.32 -27.35
CA TRP A 323 -30.89 9.77 -28.64
C TRP A 323 -31.42 8.36 -28.36
#